data_AF-A0A060C5I9-F1
#
_entry.id   AF-A0A060C5I9-F1
#
_cell.length_a   1.000
_cell.length_b   1.000
_cell.length_c   1.000
_cell.angle_alpha   90.00
_cell.angle_beta   90.00
_cell.angle_gamma   90.00
#
_symmetry.space_group_name_H-M   'P 1'
#
loop_
_entity.id
_entity.type
_entity.pdbx_description
1 polymer ?
#
loop_
_entity_poly.entity_id
_entity_poly.type
_entity_poly.pdbx_seq_one_letter_code
_entity_poly.pdbx_strand_id
1 'polypeptide(L)'
;MQHPDIPEEMRGTYAGMAHPVVVDYLKQLGVTAVELMPVHQFVDDPVLQEKDLANYWGYNTIGFFAPHNAYASTGTTGEQVAE
;
A
#
# COMPACT_ATOMS: atom_id res chain seq x y z
N MET A 1 -14.77 -2.51 -3.07
CA MET A 1 -15.42 -2.07 -1.82
C MET A 1 -14.29 -1.80 -0.83
N GLN A 2 -14.18 -0.57 -0.32
CA GLN A 2 -13.16 -0.19 0.67
C GLN A 2 -13.79 -0.13 2.06
N HIS A 3 -12.99 -0.27 3.12
CA HIS A 3 -13.51 -0.33 4.49
C HIS A 3 -14.16 1.00 4.90
N PRO A 4 -15.47 1.02 5.26
CA PRO A 4 -16.20 2.25 5.50
C PRO A 4 -15.68 3.04 6.71
N ASP A 5 -15.24 2.33 7.75
CA ASP A 5 -14.78 2.94 9.02
C ASP A 5 -13.32 3.44 9.00
N ILE A 6 -12.65 3.37 7.84
CA ILE A 6 -11.34 4.00 7.63
C ILE A 6 -11.60 5.34 6.92
N PRO A 7 -10.98 6.46 7.36
CA PRO A 7 -11.05 7.74 6.65
C PRO A 7 -10.67 7.58 5.17
N GLU A 8 -11.36 8.29 4.28
CA GLU A 8 -11.24 8.09 2.83
C GLU A 8 -9.81 8.26 2.34
N GLU A 9 -9.11 9.26 2.85
CA GLU A 9 -7.72 9.59 2.55
C GLU A 9 -6.71 8.52 2.98
N MET A 10 -7.09 7.59 3.87
CA MET A 10 -6.23 6.51 4.35
C MET A 10 -6.55 5.17 3.68
N ARG A 11 -7.68 5.03 2.99
CA ARG A 11 -8.09 3.75 2.39
C ARG A 11 -7.09 3.30 1.31
N GLY A 12 -6.61 2.07 1.42
CA GLY A 12 -5.62 1.51 0.47
C GLY A 12 -4.18 1.99 0.68
N THR A 13 -3.91 2.69 1.79
CA THR A 13 -2.56 3.19 2.14
C THR A 13 -1.95 2.39 3.29
N TYR A 14 -0.65 2.59 3.53
CA TYR A 14 0.04 2.07 4.71
C TYR A 14 -0.60 2.53 6.03
N ALA A 15 -1.03 3.79 6.13
CA ALA A 15 -1.72 4.28 7.32
C ALA A 15 -3.09 3.62 7.52
N GLY A 16 -3.81 3.35 6.43
CA GLY A 16 -5.07 2.60 6.49
C GLY A 16 -4.85 1.18 7.02
N MET A 17 -3.77 0.51 6.61
CA MET A 17 -3.42 -0.83 7.10
C MET A 17 -3.10 -0.83 8.60
N ALA A 18 -2.50 0.25 9.12
CA ALA A 18 -2.20 0.42 10.54
C ALA A 18 -3.35 1.05 11.35
N HIS A 19 -4.49 1.37 10.73
CA HIS A 19 -5.61 2.01 11.41
C HIS A 19 -6.19 1.09 12.52
N PRO A 20 -6.62 1.64 13.68
CA PRO A 20 -7.11 0.83 14.80
C PRO A 20 -8.17 -0.20 14.44
N VAL A 21 -9.11 0.16 13.54
CA VAL A 21 -10.15 -0.75 13.05
C VAL A 21 -9.56 -2.00 12.37
N VAL A 22 -8.50 -1.84 11.57
CA VAL A 22 -7.82 -2.96 10.90
C VAL A 22 -7.04 -3.80 11.91
N VAL A 23 -6.32 -3.14 12.83
CA VAL A 23 -5.54 -3.82 13.87
C VAL A 23 -6.45 -4.65 14.78
N ASP A 24 -7.59 -4.10 15.19
CA ASP A 24 -8.57 -4.80 16.02
C ASP A 24 -9.17 -5.99 15.29
N TYR A 25 -9.50 -5.83 14.00
CA TYR A 25 -9.94 -6.94 13.16
C TYR A 25 -8.88 -8.06 13.07
N LEU A 26 -7.63 -7.74 12.79
CA LEU A 26 -6.55 -8.73 12.68
C LEU A 26 -6.31 -9.47 14.00
N LYS A 27 -6.39 -8.75 15.13
CA LYS A 27 -6.33 -9.35 16.47
C LYS A 27 -7.50 -10.29 16.73
N GLN A 28 -8.72 -9.88 16.37
CA GLN A 28 -9.92 -10.72 16.52
C GLN A 28 -9.87 -11.97 15.62
N LEU A 29 -9.32 -11.81 14.42
CA LEU A 29 -9.10 -12.91 13.49
C LEU A 29 -8.09 -13.93 14.04
N GLY A 30 -7.19 -13.50 14.94
CA GLY A 30 -6.22 -14.37 15.60
C GLY A 30 -4.94 -14.63 14.80
N VAL A 31 -4.70 -13.86 13.74
CA VAL A 31 -3.44 -13.94 12.98
C VAL A 31 -2.31 -13.29 13.76
N THR A 32 -1.10 -13.83 13.62
CA THR A 32 0.09 -13.36 14.32
C THR A 32 1.03 -12.55 13.43
N ALA A 33 0.92 -12.74 12.11
CA ALA A 33 1.72 -12.04 11.11
C ALA A 33 0.87 -11.73 9.87
N VAL A 34 1.19 -10.62 9.21
CA VAL A 34 0.64 -10.25 7.91
C VAL A 34 1.77 -10.24 6.90
N GLU A 35 1.60 -10.98 5.82
CA GLU A 35 2.48 -10.91 4.65
C GLU A 35 1.86 -9.96 3.63
N LEU A 36 2.55 -8.86 3.35
CA LEU A 36 2.12 -7.92 2.34
C LEU A 36 2.57 -8.41 0.96
N MET A 37 1.72 -8.16 -0.04
CA MET A 37 2.13 -8.17 -1.46
C MET A 37 3.28 -7.17 -1.67
N PRO A 38 4.02 -7.24 -2.79
CA PRO A 38 5.17 -6.37 -3.05
C PRO A 38 4.93 -4.89 -2.69
N VAL A 39 5.76 -4.40 -1.77
CA VAL A 39 5.75 -2.99 -1.32
C VAL A 39 6.98 -2.21 -1.76
N HIS A 40 7.95 -2.84 -2.42
CA HIS A 40 9.04 -2.12 -3.07
C HIS A 40 8.50 -1.27 -4.23
N GLN A 41 9.14 -0.14 -4.53
CA GLN A 41 8.72 0.72 -5.63
C GLN A 41 8.68 -0.08 -6.94
N PHE A 42 7.51 -0.11 -7.56
CA PHE A 42 7.26 -0.71 -8.88
C PHE A 42 6.62 0.31 -9.83
N VAL A 43 6.47 -0.11 -11.09
CA VAL A 43 5.80 0.65 -12.15
C VAL A 43 4.81 -0.24 -12.89
N ASP A 44 3.87 0.41 -13.60
CA ASP A 44 3.01 -0.27 -14.57
C ASP A 44 3.78 -0.50 -15.87
N ASP A 45 3.67 -1.71 -16.42
CA ASP A 45 4.25 -2.02 -17.72
C ASP A 45 3.56 -1.22 -18.85
N PRO A 46 4.31 -0.74 -19.87
CA PRO A 46 3.72 0.01 -20.98
C PRO A 46 2.54 -0.70 -21.66
N VAL A 47 2.63 -2.03 -21.79
CA VAL A 47 1.57 -2.87 -22.39
C VAL A 47 0.27 -2.87 -21.56
N LEU A 48 0.37 -2.71 -20.24
CA LEU A 48 -0.79 -2.58 -19.36
C LEU A 48 -1.41 -1.18 -19.53
N GLN A 49 -0.57 -0.15 -19.53
CA GLN A 49 -1.01 1.23 -19.70
C GLN A 49 -1.72 1.46 -21.05
N GLU A 50 -1.21 0.88 -22.14
CA GLU A 50 -1.86 0.90 -23.47
C GLU A 50 -3.26 0.27 -23.46
N LYS A 51 -3.55 -0.59 -22.48
CA LYS A 51 -4.82 -1.28 -22.32
C LYS A 51 -5.69 -0.70 -21.21
N ASP A 52 -5.32 0.45 -20.64
CA ASP A 52 -5.97 1.04 -19.47
C ASP A 52 -6.03 0.07 -18.26
N LEU A 53 -4.95 -0.72 -18.11
CA LEU A 53 -4.73 -1.64 -17.01
C LEU A 53 -3.57 -1.15 -16.14
N ALA A 54 -3.55 -1.60 -14.88
CA ALA A 54 -2.48 -1.32 -13.93
C ALA A 54 -1.91 -2.61 -13.33
N ASN A 55 -0.64 -2.57 -12.95
CA ASN A 55 0.02 -3.62 -12.20
C ASN A 55 -0.42 -3.57 -10.73
N TYR A 56 -1.59 -4.14 -10.46
CA TYR A 56 -2.16 -4.16 -9.12
C TYR A 56 -1.34 -4.98 -8.11
N TRP A 57 -0.63 -6.03 -8.56
CA TRP A 57 0.13 -6.90 -7.65
C TRP A 57 1.52 -6.36 -7.29
N GLY A 58 2.09 -5.48 -8.11
CA GLY A 58 3.38 -4.85 -7.82
C GLY A 58 4.63 -5.71 -8.07
N TYR A 59 4.51 -6.87 -8.72
CA TYR A 59 5.65 -7.74 -9.09
C TYR A 59 6.45 -7.19 -10.29
N ASN A 60 6.90 -5.94 -10.20
CA ASN A 60 7.76 -5.27 -11.19
C ASN A 60 8.64 -4.21 -10.50
N THR A 61 9.46 -4.65 -9.55
CA THR A 61 10.26 -3.77 -8.69
C THR A 61 11.35 -3.03 -9.47
N ILE A 62 11.41 -1.72 -9.29
CA ILE A 62 12.46 -0.83 -9.81
C ILE A 62 13.36 -0.25 -8.71
N GLY A 63 12.97 -0.39 -7.43
CA GLY A 63 13.75 0.10 -6.28
C GLY A 63 13.54 -0.74 -5.03
N PHE A 64 14.53 -1.54 -4.65
CA PHE A 64 14.46 -2.44 -3.50
C PHE A 64 14.52 -1.75 -2.13
N PHE A 65 14.92 -0.48 -2.09
CA PHE A 65 15.05 0.31 -0.86
C PHE A 65 14.01 1.43 -0.74
N ALA A 66 13.14 1.56 -1.74
CA ALA A 66 12.08 2.56 -1.75
C ALA A 66 10.73 1.85 -1.57
N PRO A 67 9.90 2.22 -0.59
CA PRO A 67 8.51 1.74 -0.55
C PRO A 67 7.71 2.32 -1.71
N HIS A 68 6.68 1.61 -2.16
CA HIS A 68 5.84 2.04 -3.27
C HIS A 68 5.04 3.28 -2.90
N ASN A 69 5.36 4.39 -3.56
CA ASN A 69 4.85 5.72 -3.24
C ASN A 69 3.32 5.85 -3.33
N ALA A 70 2.65 5.11 -4.22
CA ALA A 70 1.20 5.19 -4.36
C ALA A 70 0.43 4.62 -3.15
N TYR A 71 1.10 3.86 -2.28
CA TYR A 71 0.54 3.36 -1.03
C TYR A 71 0.80 4.28 0.17
N ALA A 72 1.52 5.39 -0.01
CA ALA A 72 1.73 6.38 1.04
C ALA A 72 0.45 7.22 1.28
N SER A 73 0.11 7.48 2.55
CA SER A 73 -0.97 8.40 2.92
C SER A 73 -0.51 9.86 3.01
N THR A 74 0.80 10.09 3.11
CA THR A 74 1.40 11.41 3.28
C THR A 74 2.37 11.69 2.14
N GLY A 75 1.89 12.38 1.10
CA GLY A 75 2.73 12.88 -0.01
C GLY A 75 3.56 11.82 -0.75
N THR A 76 4.27 12.27 -1.79
CA THR A 76 5.15 11.41 -2.60
C THR A 76 6.54 12.05 -2.82
N THR A 77 6.88 13.03 -2.00
CA THR A 77 8.08 13.87 -2.12
C THR A 77 9.37 13.17 -1.69
N GLY A 78 9.31 11.90 -1.27
CA GLY A 78 10.49 11.13 -0.86
C GLY A 78 11.15 11.73 0.39
N GLU A 79 10.32 12.10 1.37
CA GLU A 79 10.79 12.75 2.58
C GLU A 79 11.42 11.72 3.53
N GLN A 80 12.50 12.13 4.18
CA GLN A 80 13.12 11.35 5.23
C GLN A 80 12.16 11.27 6.41
N VAL A 81 11.95 10.07 6.95
CA VAL A 81 11.32 9.92 8.26
C VAL A 81 12.24 10.62 9.27
N ALA A 82 11.76 11.71 9.88
CA ALA A 82 12.45 12.29 11.01
C ALA A 82 12.40 11.26 12.16
N GLU A 83 13.57 10.78 12.59
CA GLU A 83 13.72 9.99 13.82
C GLU A 83 13.46 10.82 15.07
#